data_AF-A0A9P6XT43-F1
#
_entry.id   AF-A0A9P6XT43-F1
#
_cell.length_a   1.000
_cell.length_b   1.000
_cell.length_c   1.000
_cell.angle_alpha   90.00
_cell.angle_beta   90.00
_cell.angle_gamma   90.00
#
_symmetry.space_group_name_H-M   'P 1'
#
loop_
_entity.id
_entity.type
_entity.pdbx_description
1 polymer ?
#
loop_
_entity_poly.entity_id
_entity_poly.type
_entity_poly.pdbx_seq_one_letter_code
_entity_poly.pdbx_strand_id
1 'polypeptide(L)'
;MHAIGQDRPRSHDAMVFATHSTHKLLAGISQASQIIVQESETRKLDRNVFNEAYLMHTSTSPQYAIIASCDVAAAMMEPPGGTALVEESIREALDFRRLGPEPPGVRRHRQP
;
A
#
# COMPACT_ATOMS: atom_id res chain seq x y z
N MET A 1 5.37 -2.83 5.07
CA MET A 1 5.88 -2.04 3.92
C MET A 1 7.38 -2.30 3.81
N HIS A 2 7.90 -2.64 2.63
CA HIS A 2 9.30 -3.14 2.53
C HIS A 2 10.39 -2.09 2.83
N ALA A 3 10.09 -0.79 2.64
CA ALA A 3 11.04 0.29 2.90
C ALA A 3 10.96 0.86 4.34
N ILE A 4 9.76 0.88 4.93
CA ILE A 4 9.48 1.46 6.25
C ILE A 4 8.83 0.37 7.11
N GLY A 5 9.53 -0.10 8.14
CA GLY A 5 9.08 -1.17 9.02
C GLY A 5 9.69 -1.09 10.42
N GLN A 6 9.02 -1.68 11.40
CA GLN A 6 9.37 -1.58 12.81
C GLN A 6 10.80 -2.08 13.11
N ASP A 7 11.23 -3.15 12.45
CA ASP A 7 12.55 -3.78 12.65
C ASP A 7 13.57 -3.44 11.55
N ARG A 8 13.34 -2.35 10.80
CA ARG A 8 14.28 -1.90 9.76
C ARG A 8 15.19 -0.81 10.32
N PRO A 9 16.52 -0.90 10.14
CA PRO A 9 17.43 0.13 10.60
C PRO A 9 17.05 1.46 9.95
N ARG A 10 17.05 2.53 10.75
CA ARG A 10 16.85 3.88 10.23
C ARG A 10 18.11 4.33 9.53
N SER A 11 17.97 5.21 8.54
CA SER A 11 19.15 5.92 8.03
C SER A 11 19.69 6.83 9.12
N HIS A 12 21.01 7.02 9.17
CA HIS A 12 21.63 7.98 10.09
C HIS A 12 21.09 9.40 9.83
N ASP A 13 21.19 9.88 8.59
CA ASP A 13 20.87 11.28 8.24
C ASP A 13 19.72 11.48 7.21
N ALA A 14 19.34 10.44 6.47
CA ALA A 14 18.32 10.58 5.44
C ALA A 14 16.92 10.29 5.98
N MET A 15 16.00 11.22 5.75
CA MET A 15 14.57 10.98 5.97
C MET A 15 13.99 10.25 4.76
N VAL A 16 13.19 9.22 4.99
CA VAL A 16 12.57 8.43 3.93
C VAL A 16 11.09 8.77 3.83
N PHE A 17 10.65 9.08 2.61
CA PHE A 17 9.24 9.31 2.28
C PHE A 17 8.76 8.19 1.37
N ALA A 18 7.58 7.64 1.67
CA ALA A 18 6.86 6.74 0.79
C ALA A 18 5.48 7.33 0.51
N THR A 19 5.18 7.56 -0.77
CA THR A 19 3.85 7.98 -1.22
C THR A 19 3.21 6.85 -2.00
N HIS A 20 1.97 6.50 -1.66
CA HIS A 20 1.25 5.47 -2.40
C HIS A 20 -0.22 5.83 -2.57
N SER A 21 -0.74 5.49 -3.74
CA SER A 21 -2.18 5.49 -4.00
C SER A 21 -2.79 4.24 -3.39
N THR A 22 -3.42 4.36 -2.22
CA THR A 22 -4.14 3.26 -1.57
C THR A 22 -5.14 2.63 -2.55
N HIS A 23 -5.86 3.46 -3.31
CA HIS A 23 -6.85 2.99 -4.29
C HIS A 23 -6.31 2.24 -5.52
N LYS A 24 -4.99 2.14 -5.73
CA LYS A 24 -4.44 1.41 -6.89
C LYS A 24 -4.21 -0.07 -6.59
N LEU A 25 -3.70 -0.37 -5.40
CA LEU A 25 -3.23 -1.71 -5.04
C LEU A 25 -3.73 -2.19 -3.67
N LEU A 26 -4.51 -1.38 -2.97
CA LEU A 26 -5.19 -1.72 -1.72
C LEU A 26 -6.68 -1.35 -1.81
N ALA A 27 -7.46 -1.74 -0.80
CA ALA A 27 -8.90 -1.50 -0.73
C ALA A 27 -9.25 -0.05 -0.32
N GLY A 28 -8.88 0.94 -1.15
CA GLY A 28 -9.22 2.36 -0.96
C GLY A 28 -10.12 2.91 -2.05
N ILE A 29 -10.99 3.87 -1.72
CA ILE A 29 -11.81 4.60 -2.71
C ILE A 29 -10.90 5.49 -3.56
N SER A 30 -11.24 5.71 -4.84
CA SER A 30 -10.52 6.65 -5.72
C SER A 30 -10.13 7.95 -5.01
N GLN A 31 -8.91 8.41 -5.26
CA GLN A 31 -8.22 9.52 -4.57
C GLN A 31 -7.66 9.20 -3.17
N ALA A 32 -7.98 8.05 -2.56
CA ALA A 32 -7.31 7.60 -1.33
C ALA A 32 -5.81 7.38 -1.56
N SER A 33 -4.98 8.03 -0.75
CA SER A 33 -3.52 7.91 -0.77
C SER A 33 -2.94 8.20 0.61
N GLN A 34 -1.71 7.76 0.86
CA GLN A 34 -1.00 8.02 2.10
C GLN A 34 0.43 8.49 1.81
N ILE A 35 0.91 9.40 2.66
CA ILE A 35 2.32 9.80 2.75
C ILE A 35 2.82 9.24 4.07
N ILE A 36 3.84 8.39 4.02
CA ILE A 36 4.47 7.79 5.19
C ILE A 36 5.89 8.30 5.27
N VAL A 37 6.25 8.78 6.46
CA VAL A 37 7.56 9.38 6.74
C VAL A 37 8.28 8.56 7.79
N GLN A 38 9.49 8.10 7.45
CA GLN A 38 10.43 7.52 8.40
C GLN A 38 11.54 8.53 8.68
N GLU A 39 11.55 9.03 9.91
CA GLU A 39 12.63 9.89 10.40
C GLU A 39 13.97 9.15 10.42
N SER A 40 15.05 9.90 10.27
CA SER A 40 16.40 9.38 10.46
C SER A 40 16.73 9.27 11.95
N GLU A 41 17.92 8.79 12.27
CA GLU A 41 18.44 8.79 13.65
C GLU A 41 18.73 10.22 14.14
N THR A 42 19.31 11.06 13.27
CA THR A 42 19.76 12.42 13.60
C THR A 42 18.75 13.53 13.28
N ARG A 43 17.79 13.32 12.38
CA ARG A 43 16.88 14.35 11.86
C ARG A 43 15.42 13.98 12.04
N LYS A 44 14.65 14.94 12.55
CA LYS A 44 13.21 14.84 12.80
C LYS A 44 12.41 15.59 11.77
N LEU A 45 11.18 15.13 11.51
CA LEU A 45 10.26 15.82 10.62
C LEU A 45 9.78 17.08 11.32
N ASP A 46 9.97 18.25 10.69
CA ASP A 46 9.26 19.45 11.10
C ASP A 46 7.79 19.30 10.71
N ARG A 47 6.99 18.90 11.70
CA ARG A 47 5.56 18.63 11.52
C ARG A 47 4.77 19.88 11.19
N ASN A 48 5.20 21.06 11.64
CA ASN A 48 4.49 22.29 11.38
C ASN A 48 4.65 22.69 9.92
N VAL A 49 5.90 22.74 9.43
CA VAL A 49 6.18 23.03 8.02
C VAL A 49 5.54 21.99 7.10
N PHE A 50 5.58 20.71 7.48
CA PHE A 50 4.91 19.66 6.72
C PHE A 50 3.39 19.84 6.70
N ASN A 51 2.76 20.19 7.82
CA ASN A 51 1.32 20.42 7.89
C ASN A 51 0.88 21.64 7.08
N GLU A 52 1.64 22.74 7.09
CA GLU A 52 1.35 23.90 6.24
C GLU A 52 1.39 23.50 4.76
N ALA A 53 2.41 22.76 4.33
CA ALA A 53 2.49 22.23 2.98
C ALA A 53 1.35 21.26 2.63
N TYR A 54 0.96 20.41 3.57
CA TYR A 54 -0.17 19.49 3.41
C TYR A 54 -1.50 20.24 3.26
N LEU A 55 -1.70 21.30 4.05
CA LEU A 55 -2.91 22.12 4.04
C LEU A 55 -3.02 23.01 2.78
N MET A 56 -1.91 23.39 2.15
CA MET A 56 -1.94 24.04 0.83
C MET A 56 -2.60 23.19 -0.27
N HIS A 57 -2.60 21.86 -0.12
CA HIS A 57 -3.07 20.92 -1.14
C HIS A 57 -4.31 20.12 -0.72
N THR A 58 -4.74 20.21 0.53
CA THR A 58 -5.87 19.47 1.06
C THR A 58 -7.11 20.35 1.13
N SER A 59 -8.27 19.80 0.79
CA SER A 59 -9.55 20.50 0.95
C SER A 59 -9.82 20.83 2.41
N THR A 60 -10.36 22.02 2.68
CA THR A 60 -10.94 22.37 4.00
C THR A 60 -12.22 21.59 4.32
N SER A 61 -12.76 20.89 3.33
CA SER A 61 -13.93 20.00 3.43
C SER A 61 -13.58 18.64 2.79
N PRO A 62 -12.83 17.77 3.48
CA PRO A 62 -12.45 16.47 2.93
C PRO A 62 -13.64 15.52 2.88
N GLN A 63 -13.60 14.53 1.98
CA GLN A 63 -14.63 13.50 1.86
C GLN A 63 -14.40 12.38 2.89
N TYR A 64 -15.28 12.25 3.88
CA TYR A 64 -15.05 11.38 5.04
C TYR A 64 -14.98 9.90 4.67
N ALA A 65 -15.72 9.48 3.64
CA ALA A 65 -15.65 8.12 3.12
C ALA A 65 -14.27 7.75 2.57
N ILE A 66 -13.55 8.72 1.95
CA ILE A 66 -12.18 8.50 1.46
C ILE A 66 -11.24 8.29 2.64
N ILE A 67 -11.38 9.10 3.71
CA ILE A 67 -10.60 8.96 4.94
C ILE A 67 -10.85 7.58 5.57
N ALA A 68 -12.11 7.23 5.78
CA ALA A 68 -12.48 5.93 6.36
C ALA A 68 -11.98 4.75 5.52
N SER A 69 -11.95 4.87 4.19
CA SER A 69 -11.40 3.82 3.32
C SER A 69 -9.89 3.62 3.52
N CYS A 70 -9.13 4.67 3.86
CA CYS A 70 -7.73 4.54 4.22
C CYS A 70 -7.55 3.75 5.54
N ASP A 71 -8.40 4.00 6.53
CA ASP A 71 -8.35 3.30 7.82
C ASP A 71 -8.71 1.81 7.69
N VAL A 72 -9.79 1.52 6.94
CA VAL A 72 -10.19 0.14 6.64
C VAL A 72 -9.10 -0.58 5.85
N ALA A 73 -8.52 0.06 4.83
CA ALA A 73 -7.42 -0.53 4.06
C ALA A 73 -6.20 -0.83 4.95
N ALA A 74 -5.87 0.04 5.89
CA ALA A 74 -4.79 -0.21 6.84
C ALA A 74 -5.10 -1.43 7.74
N ALA A 75 -6.30 -1.49 8.31
CA ALA A 75 -6.74 -2.61 9.16
C ALA A 75 -6.77 -3.94 8.40
N MET A 76 -7.22 -3.95 7.14
CA MET A 76 -7.18 -5.14 6.28
C MET A 76 -5.75 -5.66 6.05
N MET A 77 -4.77 -4.76 6.11
CA MET A 77 -3.36 -5.09 5.90
C MET A 77 -2.61 -5.46 7.20
N GLU A 78 -3.27 -5.40 8.36
CA GLU A 78 -2.68 -5.85 9.60
C GLU A 78 -2.49 -7.38 9.62
N PRO A 79 -1.40 -7.88 10.26
CA PRO A 79 -1.21 -9.31 10.42
C PRO A 79 -2.32 -9.98 11.26
N PRO A 80 -2.66 -11.24 10.99
CA PRO A 80 -2.10 -12.10 9.93
C PRO A 80 -2.79 -11.92 8.56
N GLY A 81 -3.95 -11.25 8.51
CA GLY A 81 -4.80 -11.18 7.33
C GLY A 81 -4.13 -10.51 6.13
N GLY A 82 -3.49 -9.36 6.33
CA GLY A 82 -2.79 -8.64 5.27
C GLY A 82 -1.66 -9.44 4.64
N THR A 83 -0.89 -10.17 5.45
CA THR A 83 0.19 -11.04 4.96
C THR A 83 -0.38 -12.18 4.12
N ALA A 84 -1.47 -12.81 4.57
CA ALA A 84 -2.11 -13.88 3.81
C ALA A 84 -2.62 -13.39 2.44
N LEU A 85 -3.29 -12.23 2.39
CA LEU A 85 -3.82 -11.65 1.15
C LEU A 85 -2.72 -11.36 0.12
N VAL A 86 -1.58 -10.84 0.57
CA VAL A 86 -0.43 -10.54 -0.31
C VAL A 86 0.20 -11.82 -0.82
N GLU A 87 0.46 -12.79 0.04
CA GLU A 87 1.07 -14.07 -0.34
C GLU A 87 0.17 -14.87 -1.29
N GLU A 88 -1.15 -14.85 -1.08
CA GLU A 88 -2.12 -15.45 -2.00
C GLU A 88 -2.08 -14.76 -3.37
N SER A 89 -2.10 -13.43 -3.40
CA SER A 89 -2.03 -12.65 -4.65
C SER A 89 -0.73 -12.93 -5.42
N ILE A 90 0.40 -13.05 -4.71
CA ILE A 90 1.70 -13.39 -5.32
C ILE A 90 1.67 -14.82 -5.89
N ARG A 91 1.13 -15.78 -5.13
CA ARG A 91 1.04 -17.18 -5.58
C ARG A 91 0.18 -17.29 -6.82
N GLU A 92 -1.00 -16.66 -6.84
CA GLU A 92 -1.88 -16.63 -8.00
C GLU A 92 -1.19 -16.00 -9.21
N ALA A 93 -0.50 -14.87 -9.03
CA ALA A 93 0.26 -14.24 -10.11
C ALA A 93 1.41 -15.12 -10.64
N LEU A 94 2.06 -15.92 -9.79
CA LEU A 94 3.08 -16.88 -10.19
C LEU A 94 2.48 -18.08 -10.94
N ASP A 95 1.36 -18.62 -10.47
CA ASP A 95 0.66 -19.72 -11.12
C ASP A 95 0.16 -19.29 -12.50
N PHE A 96 -0.41 -18.09 -12.62
CA PHE A 96 -0.78 -17.49 -13.91
C PHE A 96 0.41 -17.40 -14.89
N ARG A 97 1.59 -16.97 -14.41
CA ARG A 97 2.81 -16.90 -15.24
C ARG A 97 3.32 -18.27 -15.68
N ARG A 98 3.15 -19.31 -14.86
CA ARG A 98 3.63 -20.69 -15.12
C ARG A 98 2.76 -21.44 -16.12
N LEU A 99 1.45 -21.16 -16.14
CA LEU A 99 0.52 -21.78 -17.09
C LEU A 99 0.78 -21.33 -18.54
N GLY A 100 1.51 -20.23 -18.75
CA GLY A 100 1.67 -19.62 -20.08
C GLY A 100 0.34 -19.07 -20.62
N PRO A 101 0.31 -18.46 -21.82
CA PRO A 101 -0.95 -18.09 -22.46
C PRO A 101 -1.68 -19.37 -22.93
N GLU A 102 -2.32 -20.09 -22.02
CA GLU A 102 -3.39 -21.02 -22.40
C GLU A 102 -4.54 -20.15 -22.93
N PRO A 103 -4.90 -20.27 -24.23
CA PRO A 103 -5.97 -19.46 -24.79
C PRO A 103 -7.27 -19.74 -24.03
N PRO A 104 -8.08 -18.71 -23.72
CA PRO A 104 -9.36 -18.91 -23.06
C PRO A 104 -10.26 -19.75 -23.99
N GLY A 105 -10.42 -21.04 -23.69
CA GLY A 105 -11.32 -21.92 -24.45
C GLY A 105 -10.99 -23.40 -24.50
N VAL A 106 -9.77 -23.85 -24.19
CA VAL A 106 -9.47 -25.29 -24.22
C VAL A 106 -9.75 -25.91 -22.85
N ARG A 107 -11.04 -26.15 -22.57
CA ARG A 107 -11.40 -27.22 -21.62
C ARG A 107 -10.79 -28.50 -22.19
N ARG A 108 -9.66 -28.94 -21.66
CA ARG A 108 -9.21 -30.32 -21.87
C ARG A 108 -10.27 -31.20 -21.24
N HIS A 109 -11.19 -31.72 -22.07
CA HIS A 109 -11.97 -32.89 -21.74
C HIS A 109 -10.95 -33.98 -21.39
N ARG A 110 -10.67 -34.14 -20.10
CA ARG A 110 -10.24 -35.43 -19.57
C ARG A 110 -11.47 -36.34 -19.69
N GLN A 111 -11.52 -37.09 -20.78
CA GLN A 111 -12.19 -38.38 -20.77
C GLN A 111 -11.16 -39.46 -20.45
N PRO A 112 -11.60 -40.56 -19.79
CA PRO A 112 -10.78 -41.44 -18.97
C PRO A 112 -9.69 -42.22 -19.74
#